data_AF-A0A7S3U7K6-F1
#
_entry.id   AF-A0A7S3U7K6-F1
#
_cell.length_a   1.000
_cell.length_b   1.000
_cell.length_c   1.000
_cell.angle_alpha   90.00
_cell.angle_beta   90.00
_cell.angle_gamma   90.00
#
_symmetry.space_group_name_H-M   'P 1'
#
loop_
_entity.id
_entity.type
_entity.pdbx_description
1 polymer ?
#
loop_
_entity_poly.entity_id
_entity_poly.type
_entity_poly.pdbx_seq_one_letter_code
_entity_poly.pdbx_strand_id
1 'polypeptide(L)'
;GDDAEEEGEGEADKEIEEFKARPVTRLSPIIDAQRAARLRFEKDLLDRIQGYWKDKSDETTTYVVEGNTVSVSSGDGGRGFRNRISVYGVDLCWDARRFWHYLNLEQLHASGDAPEELEWNPGKDSPPSKQIIWVKSEAPPPEEEKNEGEGEEEAKEAGPGEGAAEEAKVEDSGKEVAAAEDQ
;
A
#
# COMPACT_ATOMS: atom_id res chain seq x y z
N GLY A 1 -40.52 0.24 65.97
CA GLY A 1 -39.83 1.48 66.36
C GLY A 1 -38.49 1.06 66.89
N ASP A 2 -37.47 1.82 66.49
CA ASP A 2 -36.02 1.62 66.64
C ASP A 2 -35.41 0.62 65.64
N ASP A 3 -34.67 1.07 64.61
CA ASP A 3 -33.31 1.69 64.61
C ASP A 3 -32.24 0.60 64.78
N ALA A 4 -31.10 0.56 64.10
CA ALA A 4 -30.49 1.26 62.95
C ALA A 4 -29.12 0.60 62.72
N GLU A 5 -28.62 0.70 61.47
CA GLU A 5 -27.19 0.60 61.06
C GLU A 5 -26.50 -0.77 61.28
N GLU A 6 -25.56 -1.27 60.47
CA GLU A 6 -24.39 -0.63 59.88
C GLU A 6 -23.74 -1.64 58.90
N GLU A 7 -23.33 -1.12 57.74
CA GLU A 7 -22.19 -1.39 56.83
C GLU A 7 -21.51 -2.77 56.66
N GLY A 8 -20.98 -2.97 55.45
CA GLY A 8 -20.03 -4.04 55.10
C GLY A 8 -20.16 -4.45 53.63
N GLU A 9 -19.78 -3.56 52.70
CA GLU A 9 -18.56 -3.72 51.90
C GLU A 9 -18.44 -5.06 51.13
N GLY A 10 -18.70 -4.96 49.82
CA GLY A 10 -17.81 -5.49 48.80
C GLY A 10 -17.60 -7.00 48.72
N GLU A 11 -18.32 -7.64 47.82
CA GLU A 11 -17.72 -8.70 47.00
C GLU A 11 -18.31 -8.61 45.58
N ALA A 12 -17.66 -7.77 44.78
CA ALA A 12 -17.65 -7.92 43.34
C ALA A 12 -16.95 -9.25 43.04
N ASP A 13 -17.70 -10.35 43.09
CA ASP A 13 -17.28 -11.63 42.57
C ASP A 13 -17.18 -11.48 41.04
N LYS A 14 -16.03 -10.95 40.63
CA LYS A 14 -15.55 -11.03 39.27
C LYS A 14 -15.42 -12.52 38.99
N GLU A 15 -16.41 -13.06 38.31
CA GLU A 15 -16.21 -14.15 37.35
C GLU A 15 -15.06 -13.71 36.44
N ILE A 16 -13.83 -14.01 36.86
CA ILE A 16 -12.70 -14.12 35.97
C ILE A 16 -13.03 -15.39 35.20
N GLU A 17 -13.84 -15.21 34.14
CA GLU A 17 -13.93 -16.15 33.04
C GLU A 17 -12.49 -16.46 32.64
N GLU A 18 -12.02 -17.59 33.14
CA GLU A 18 -10.76 -18.19 32.77
C GLU A 18 -10.86 -18.39 31.27
N PHE A 19 -10.31 -17.45 30.49
CA PHE A 19 -10.11 -17.56 29.06
C PHE A 19 -9.19 -18.76 28.86
N LYS A 20 -9.77 -19.96 28.87
CA LYS A 20 -9.12 -21.20 28.49
C LYS A 20 -8.66 -20.96 27.07
N ALA A 21 -7.37 -20.69 26.93
CA ALA A 21 -6.71 -20.57 25.65
C ALA A 21 -7.17 -21.77 24.83
N ARG A 22 -7.94 -21.50 23.77
CA ARG A 22 -8.41 -22.56 22.87
C ARG A 22 -7.17 -23.37 22.50
N PRO A 23 -7.18 -24.70 22.64
CA PRO A 23 -6.01 -25.50 22.32
C PRO A 23 -5.60 -25.15 20.91
N VAL A 24 -4.37 -24.63 20.75
CA VAL A 24 -3.78 -24.34 19.45
C VAL A 24 -3.77 -25.67 18.72
N THR A 25 -4.76 -25.88 17.85
CA THR A 25 -4.83 -27.06 17.01
C THR A 25 -3.58 -27.04 16.17
N ARG A 26 -2.62 -27.92 16.50
CA ARG A 26 -1.44 -28.13 15.69
C ARG A 26 -1.94 -28.50 14.30
N LEU A 27 -1.67 -27.64 13.32
CA LEU A 27 -1.98 -27.93 11.93
C LEU A 27 -1.27 -29.22 11.55
N SER A 28 -1.80 -29.93 10.54
CA SER A 28 -1.13 -31.11 10.03
C SER A 28 0.30 -30.75 9.61
N PRO A 29 1.31 -31.60 9.88
CA PRO A 29 2.69 -31.38 9.43
C PRO A 29 2.80 -31.07 7.92
N ILE A 30 1.87 -31.58 7.11
CA ILE A 30 1.80 -31.30 5.67
C ILE A 30 1.42 -29.84 5.41
N ILE A 31 0.46 -29.29 6.17
CA ILE A 31 0.02 -27.90 6.04
C ILE A 31 1.15 -26.96 6.47
N ASP A 32 1.85 -27.30 7.55
CA ASP A 32 3.00 -26.52 8.03
C ASP A 32 4.14 -26.54 7.01
N ALA A 33 4.46 -27.70 6.42
CA ALA A 33 5.45 -27.82 5.38
C ALA A 33 5.09 -27.01 4.13
N GLN A 34 3.82 -27.04 3.69
CA GLN A 34 3.34 -26.25 2.57
C GLN A 34 3.43 -24.74 2.83
N ARG A 35 3.03 -24.30 4.04
CA ARG A 35 3.15 -22.89 4.44
C ARG A 35 4.61 -22.45 4.47
N ALA A 36 5.49 -23.25 5.06
CA ALA A 36 6.92 -22.96 5.11
C ALA A 36 7.55 -22.90 3.71
N ALA A 37 7.16 -23.79 2.80
CA ALA A 37 7.62 -23.77 1.41
C ALA A 37 7.18 -22.48 0.69
N ARG A 38 5.92 -22.06 0.86
CA ARG A 38 5.41 -20.80 0.29
C ARG A 38 6.16 -19.58 0.82
N LEU A 39 6.38 -19.51 2.13
CA LEU A 39 7.10 -18.41 2.75
C LEU A 39 8.55 -18.31 2.26
N ARG A 40 9.23 -19.45 2.03
CA ARG A 40 10.57 -19.48 1.46
C ARG A 40 10.56 -18.99 0.02
N PHE A 41 9.64 -19.51 -0.80
CA PHE A 41 9.49 -19.07 -2.19
C PHE A 41 9.21 -17.57 -2.29
N GLU A 42 8.27 -17.06 -1.49
CA GLU A 42 7.95 -15.63 -1.43
C GLU A 42 9.17 -14.81 -1.01
N LYS A 43 9.86 -15.22 0.06
CA LYS A 43 11.06 -14.53 0.52
C LYS A 43 12.14 -14.51 -0.55
N ASP A 44 12.43 -15.64 -1.18
CA ASP A 44 13.47 -15.74 -2.21
C ASP A 44 13.15 -14.82 -3.41
N LEU A 45 11.88 -14.70 -3.80
CA LEU A 45 11.46 -13.76 -4.84
C LEU A 45 11.61 -12.30 -4.39
N LEU A 46 11.12 -11.97 -3.19
CA LEU A 46 11.19 -10.61 -2.65
C LEU A 46 12.63 -10.15 -2.48
N ASP A 47 13.51 -11.00 -1.95
CA ASP A 47 14.93 -10.69 -1.73
C ASP A 47 15.63 -10.32 -3.06
N ARG A 48 15.25 -10.94 -4.18
CA ARG A 48 15.83 -10.67 -5.51
C ARG A 48 15.39 -9.34 -6.12
N ILE A 49 14.17 -8.91 -5.82
CA ILE A 49 13.59 -7.68 -6.40
C ILE A 49 13.81 -6.43 -5.52
N GLN A 50 14.52 -6.56 -4.39
CA GLN A 50 14.81 -5.42 -3.52
C GLN A 50 15.61 -4.33 -4.25
N GLY A 51 15.42 -3.09 -3.78
CA GLY A 51 16.22 -1.93 -4.19
C GLY A 51 15.45 -0.92 -5.03
N TYR A 52 16.20 -0.17 -5.83
CA TYR A 52 15.71 0.98 -6.59
C TYR A 52 15.54 0.61 -8.06
N TRP A 53 14.42 1.03 -8.62
CA TRP A 53 14.06 0.72 -10.00
C TRP A 53 13.48 1.96 -10.69
N LYS A 54 13.56 2.00 -12.01
CA LYS A 54 12.94 3.02 -12.87
C LYS A 54 12.07 2.36 -13.93
N ASP A 55 11.00 3.04 -14.35
CA ASP A 55 10.24 2.57 -15.52
C ASP A 55 11.06 2.82 -16.79
N LYS A 56 11.27 1.78 -17.59
CA LYS A 56 11.94 1.87 -18.90
C LYS A 56 11.21 2.79 -19.88
N SER A 57 9.89 2.89 -19.75
CA SER A 57 9.05 3.73 -20.61
C SER A 57 8.91 5.16 -20.10
N ASP A 58 9.23 5.39 -18.82
CA ASP A 58 9.20 6.69 -18.16
C ASP A 58 10.25 6.77 -17.05
N GLU A 59 11.44 7.30 -17.38
CA GLU A 59 12.57 7.39 -16.45
C GLU A 59 12.31 8.32 -15.26
N THR A 60 11.25 9.12 -15.30
CA THR A 60 10.83 9.99 -14.20
C THR A 60 10.08 9.24 -13.11
N THR A 61 9.49 8.08 -13.44
CA THR A 61 8.83 7.21 -12.48
C THR A 61 9.84 6.24 -11.86
N THR A 62 9.97 6.31 -10.54
CA THR A 62 10.89 5.52 -9.73
C THR A 62 10.12 4.63 -8.77
N TYR A 63 10.68 3.45 -8.48
CA TYR A 63 10.13 2.47 -7.56
C TYR A 63 11.19 2.07 -6.56
N VAL A 64 10.82 2.06 -5.28
CA VAL A 64 11.67 1.57 -4.19
C VAL A 64 10.99 0.36 -3.57
N VAL A 65 11.66 -0.78 -3.63
CA VAL A 65 11.16 -2.06 -3.08
C VAL A 65 11.88 -2.35 -1.78
N GLU A 66 11.10 -2.39 -0.69
CA GLU A 66 11.55 -2.70 0.67
C GLU A 66 10.65 -3.78 1.28
N GLY A 67 11.20 -4.97 1.48
CA GLY A 67 10.43 -6.16 1.85
C GLY A 67 9.35 -6.44 0.78
N ASN A 68 8.08 -6.44 1.19
CA ASN A 68 6.94 -6.58 0.28
C ASN A 68 6.28 -5.23 -0.06
N THR A 69 6.92 -4.12 0.24
CA THR A 69 6.38 -2.77 0.02
C THR A 69 7.05 -2.12 -1.17
N VAL A 70 6.26 -1.50 -2.04
CA VAL A 70 6.72 -0.72 -3.20
C VAL A 70 6.30 0.72 -2.99
N SER A 71 7.26 1.62 -2.90
CA SER A 71 7.01 3.06 -2.90
C SER A 71 7.25 3.58 -4.32
N VAL A 72 6.28 4.28 -4.89
CA VAL A 72 6.34 4.83 -6.24
C VAL A 72 6.38 6.35 -6.15
N SER A 73 7.32 6.95 -6.88
CA SER A 73 7.42 8.40 -7.04
C SER A 73 7.47 8.74 -8.53
N SER A 74 6.60 9.65 -8.96
CA SER A 74 6.61 10.19 -10.32
C SER A 74 7.27 11.57 -10.31
N GLY A 75 8.12 11.86 -11.30
CA GLY A 75 8.89 13.10 -11.37
C GLY A 75 8.05 14.38 -11.51
N ASP A 76 6.75 14.23 -11.79
CA ASP A 76 5.80 15.33 -12.02
C ASP A 76 5.41 16.10 -10.74
N GLY A 77 6.01 15.76 -9.58
CA GLY A 77 5.59 16.27 -8.27
C GLY A 77 4.25 15.69 -7.80
N GLY A 78 3.78 14.63 -8.44
CA GLY A 78 2.59 13.90 -8.03
C GLY A 78 2.76 13.26 -6.66
N ARG A 79 1.64 13.05 -5.94
CA ARG A 79 1.69 12.39 -4.64
C ARG A 79 2.22 10.96 -4.81
N GLY A 80 3.39 10.69 -4.25
CA GLY A 80 3.92 9.33 -4.17
C GLY A 80 2.92 8.39 -3.52
N PHE A 81 2.89 7.13 -3.97
CA PHE A 81 2.01 6.12 -3.40
C PHE A 81 2.79 4.89 -2.98
N ARG A 82 2.36 4.29 -1.87
CA ARG A 82 2.96 3.09 -1.32
C ARG A 82 1.99 1.93 -1.48
N ASN A 83 2.52 0.82 -1.93
CA ASN A 83 1.75 -0.35 -2.28
C ASN A 83 2.39 -1.64 -1.79
N ARG A 84 1.65 -2.75 -1.80
CA ARG A 84 2.17 -4.07 -1.42
C ARG A 84 2.30 -5.00 -2.62
N ILE A 85 3.38 -5.77 -2.60
CA ILE A 85 3.55 -6.97 -3.39
C ILE A 85 2.97 -8.13 -2.60
N SER A 86 2.13 -8.93 -3.25
CA SER A 86 1.48 -10.10 -2.65
C SER A 86 1.69 -11.32 -3.54
N VAL A 87 1.83 -12.49 -2.95
CA VAL A 87 1.87 -13.76 -3.68
C VAL A 87 0.46 -14.34 -3.75
N TYR A 88 -0.02 -14.57 -4.97
CA TYR A 88 -1.27 -15.28 -5.23
C TYR A 88 -0.97 -16.62 -5.90
N GLY A 89 -1.02 -17.70 -5.10
CA GLY A 89 -0.67 -19.02 -5.60
C GLY A 89 0.83 -19.13 -5.87
N VAL A 90 1.21 -19.12 -7.15
CA VAL A 90 2.61 -19.14 -7.62
C VAL A 90 3.04 -17.81 -8.23
N ASP A 91 2.13 -16.85 -8.37
CA ASP A 91 2.38 -15.59 -9.06
C ASP A 91 2.67 -14.46 -8.05
N LEU A 92 3.66 -13.63 -8.37
CA LEU A 92 3.96 -12.43 -7.62
C LEU A 92 3.20 -11.25 -8.23
N CYS A 93 2.32 -10.65 -7.46
CA CYS A 93 1.41 -9.59 -7.91
C CYS A 93 1.73 -8.28 -7.21
N TRP A 94 1.79 -7.21 -7.98
CA TRP A 94 1.77 -5.85 -7.48
C TRP A 94 0.33 -5.32 -7.57
N ASP A 95 -0.31 -5.10 -6.40
CA ASP A 95 -1.75 -4.82 -6.32
C ASP A 95 -2.01 -3.36 -5.96
N ALA A 96 -2.11 -2.45 -6.93
CA ALA A 96 -2.37 -1.04 -6.65
C ALA A 96 -3.87 -0.74 -6.56
N ARG A 97 -4.63 -1.39 -5.65
CA ARG A 97 -6.09 -1.24 -5.41
C ARG A 97 -7.03 -1.45 -6.62
N ARG A 98 -6.51 -1.39 -7.85
CA ARG A 98 -7.19 -1.34 -9.15
C ARG A 98 -6.32 -1.86 -10.30
N PHE A 99 -5.00 -2.00 -10.10
CA PHE A 99 -4.07 -2.51 -11.11
C PHE A 99 -3.45 -3.79 -10.57
N TRP A 100 -3.62 -4.88 -11.31
CA TRP A 100 -2.99 -6.15 -11.03
C TRP A 100 -1.94 -6.36 -12.11
N HIS A 101 -0.68 -6.21 -11.74
CA HIS A 101 0.42 -6.61 -12.61
C HIS A 101 1.11 -7.82 -12.00
N TYR A 102 1.35 -8.83 -12.82
CA TYR A 102 2.05 -10.05 -12.44
C TYR A 102 3.50 -9.95 -12.92
N LEU A 103 4.43 -10.27 -12.03
CA LEU A 103 5.84 -10.36 -12.39
C LEU A 103 6.04 -11.52 -13.36
N ASN A 104 6.79 -11.29 -14.44
CA ASN A 104 7.24 -12.34 -15.35
C ASN A 104 8.29 -13.20 -14.63
N LEU A 105 7.84 -14.28 -13.98
CA LEU A 105 8.70 -15.18 -13.24
C LEU A 105 9.66 -15.94 -14.16
N GLU A 106 9.28 -16.24 -15.40
CA GLU A 106 10.15 -16.94 -16.35
C GLU A 106 11.40 -16.10 -16.64
N GLN A 107 11.22 -14.81 -16.95
CA GLN A 107 12.33 -13.90 -17.18
C GLN A 107 13.15 -13.67 -15.91
N LEU A 108 12.48 -13.54 -14.76
CA LEU A 108 13.19 -13.44 -13.49
C LEU A 108 14.06 -14.67 -13.25
N HIS A 109 13.55 -15.89 -13.40
CA HIS A 109 14.35 -17.10 -13.21
C HIS A 109 15.50 -17.22 -14.22
N ALA A 110 15.32 -16.75 -15.44
CA ALA A 110 16.35 -16.73 -16.46
C ALA A 110 17.50 -15.74 -16.17
N SER A 111 17.23 -14.64 -15.44
CA SER A 111 18.24 -13.61 -15.14
C SER A 111 19.15 -13.93 -13.93
N GLY A 112 18.88 -15.01 -13.19
CA GLY A 112 19.70 -15.42 -12.04
C GLY A 112 19.51 -14.53 -10.81
N ASP A 113 20.47 -14.53 -9.89
CA ASP A 113 20.25 -13.96 -8.55
C ASP A 113 20.14 -12.42 -8.49
N ALA A 114 20.66 -11.72 -9.50
CA ALA A 114 20.67 -10.26 -9.59
C ALA A 114 20.02 -9.78 -10.89
N PRO A 115 18.68 -9.66 -10.93
CA PRO A 115 17.99 -9.17 -12.12
C PRO A 115 18.30 -7.69 -12.37
N GLU A 116 18.65 -7.34 -13.60
CA GLU A 116 18.80 -5.95 -14.06
C GLU A 116 17.49 -5.37 -14.61
N GLU A 117 16.59 -6.24 -15.08
CA GLU A 117 15.26 -5.88 -15.56
C GLU A 117 14.19 -6.79 -14.95
N LEU A 118 13.03 -6.23 -14.64
CA LEU A 118 11.82 -6.95 -14.20
C LEU A 118 10.64 -6.54 -15.07
N GLU A 119 9.98 -7.52 -15.67
CA GLU A 119 8.82 -7.29 -16.52
C GLU A 119 7.53 -7.58 -15.75
N TRP A 120 6.66 -6.57 -15.68
CA TRP A 120 5.38 -6.63 -15.00
C TRP A 120 4.26 -6.61 -16.04
N ASN A 121 3.54 -7.72 -16.14
CA ASN A 121 2.51 -7.96 -17.12
C ASN A 121 1.12 -7.61 -16.58
N PRO A 122 0.29 -6.87 -17.33
CA PRO A 122 -1.09 -6.60 -16.93
C PRO A 122 -1.87 -7.90 -16.73
N GLY A 123 -2.59 -7.98 -15.62
CA GLY A 123 -3.49 -9.08 -15.34
C GLY A 123 -4.67 -9.10 -16.31
N LYS A 124 -5.19 -10.30 -16.59
CA LYS A 124 -6.32 -10.51 -17.51
C LYS A 124 -7.57 -9.68 -17.15
N ASP A 125 -7.80 -9.48 -15.86
CA ASP A 125 -8.94 -8.72 -15.33
C ASP A 125 -8.56 -7.29 -14.90
N SER A 126 -7.33 -6.86 -15.20
CA SER A 126 -6.90 -5.49 -14.92
C SER A 126 -7.54 -4.50 -15.91
N PRO A 127 -7.79 -3.24 -15.52
CA PRO A 127 -8.11 -2.19 -16.47
C PRO A 127 -7.05 -2.11 -17.58
N PRO A 128 -7.39 -1.61 -18.79
CA PRO A 128 -6.43 -1.46 -19.87
C PRO A 128 -5.19 -0.69 -19.40
N SER A 129 -4.13 -1.42 -19.16
CA SER A 129 -2.86 -0.91 -18.64
C SER A 129 -1.73 -1.49 -19.44
N LYS A 130 -0.62 -0.75 -19.51
CA LYS A 130 0.56 -1.17 -20.27
C LYS A 130 1.41 -2.10 -19.41
N GLN A 131 2.18 -2.93 -20.08
CA GLN A 131 3.30 -3.63 -19.45
C GLN A 131 4.29 -2.60 -18.91
N ILE A 132 4.82 -2.87 -17.72
CA ILE A 132 5.79 -2.03 -17.05
C ILE A 132 7.10 -2.81 -17.01
N ILE A 133 8.20 -2.16 -17.38
CA ILE A 133 9.52 -2.77 -17.32
C ILE A 133 10.33 -1.96 -16.32
N TRP A 134 10.64 -2.55 -15.18
CA TRP A 134 11.52 -1.97 -14.20
C TRP A 134 12.97 -2.24 -14.59
N VAL A 135 13.78 -1.20 -14.63
CA VAL A 135 15.23 -1.29 -14.84
C VAL A 135 15.91 -0.93 -13.53
N LYS A 136 16.90 -1.73 -13.13
CA LYS A 136 17.67 -1.52 -11.90
C LYS A 136 18.30 -0.13 -11.93
N SER A 137 18.24 0.58 -10.82
CA SER A 137 18.85 1.90 -10.67
C SER A 137 19.64 2.00 -9.38
N GLU A 138 20.60 2.91 -9.34
CA GLU A 138 21.32 3.25 -8.12
C GLU A 138 20.40 4.03 -7.17
N ALA A 139 20.62 3.87 -5.87
CA ALA A 139 19.92 4.66 -4.85
C ALA A 139 20.13 6.16 -5.15
N PRO A 140 19.07 6.98 -5.15
CA PRO A 140 19.26 8.41 -5.20
C PRO A 140 20.13 8.83 -4.01
N PRO A 141 21.04 9.81 -4.19
CA PRO A 141 21.83 10.31 -3.08
C PRO A 141 20.88 10.77 -1.97
N PRO A 142 21.23 10.54 -0.68
CA PRO A 142 20.40 11.02 0.42
C PRO A 142 20.21 12.52 0.23
N GLU A 143 18.97 12.96 0.08
CA GLU A 143 18.66 14.38 0.09
C GLU A 143 19.12 14.90 1.45
N GLU A 144 20.18 15.72 1.45
CA GLU A 144 20.55 16.48 2.65
C GLU A 144 19.29 17.25 3.04
N GLU A 145 18.76 16.94 4.23
CA GLU A 145 17.68 17.70 4.84
C GLU A 145 18.08 19.17 4.74
N LYS A 146 17.43 19.91 3.85
CA LYS A 146 17.37 21.36 3.97
C LYS A 146 16.64 21.59 5.29
N ASN A 147 17.44 21.68 6.36
CA ASN A 147 17.10 22.34 7.60
C ASN A 147 16.56 23.70 7.19
N GLU A 148 15.24 23.82 7.09
CA GLU A 148 14.54 25.09 7.14
C GLU A 148 14.77 25.65 8.54
N GLY A 149 15.93 26.27 8.71
CA GLY A 149 16.17 27.22 9.79
C GLY A 149 15.44 28.51 9.48
N GLU A 150 14.23 28.66 10.01
CA GLU A 150 13.55 29.92 10.33
C GLU A 150 12.64 29.55 11.50
N GLY A 151 12.79 30.04 12.72
CA GLY A 151 13.17 31.37 13.16
C GLY A 151 12.31 31.59 14.41
N GLU A 152 12.94 31.47 15.57
CA GLU A 152 12.34 31.85 16.85
C GLU A 152 12.17 33.38 16.84
N GLU A 153 10.96 33.86 16.55
CA GLU A 153 10.55 35.19 16.99
C GLU A 153 9.08 35.19 17.45
N GLU A 154 8.90 35.85 18.58
CA GLU A 154 7.81 35.79 19.53
C GLU A 154 6.63 36.68 19.11
N ALA A 155 5.42 36.16 19.35
CA ALA A 155 4.17 36.87 19.66
C ALA A 155 3.70 38.08 18.82
N LYS A 156 2.50 37.93 18.23
CA LYS A 156 1.35 38.81 18.54
C LYS A 156 0.01 38.20 18.15
N GLU A 157 -0.85 38.02 19.16
CA GLU A 157 -2.30 37.83 19.05
C GLU A 157 -2.98 39.02 18.34
N ALA A 158 -3.96 38.71 17.49
CA ALA A 158 -5.28 39.35 17.47
C ALA A 158 -6.22 38.55 16.53
N GLY A 159 -7.33 38.02 17.07
CA GLY A 159 -8.40 37.38 16.28
C GLY A 159 -9.33 38.39 15.58
N PRO A 160 -10.62 38.05 15.40
CA PRO A 160 -11.18 37.17 14.37
C PRO A 160 -12.11 37.92 13.39
N GLY A 161 -12.39 37.33 12.23
CA GLY A 161 -13.46 37.75 11.30
C GLY A 161 -13.54 36.75 10.15
N GLU A 162 -14.52 35.85 10.10
CA GLU A 162 -15.88 36.07 9.60
C GLU A 162 -15.91 36.40 8.09
N GLY A 163 -16.41 35.45 7.28
CA GLY A 163 -16.99 35.79 5.98
C GLY A 163 -16.64 34.88 4.81
N ALA A 164 -17.70 34.23 4.31
CA ALA A 164 -17.93 33.82 2.92
C ALA A 164 -17.23 32.56 2.39
N ALA A 165 -17.88 31.43 2.65
CA ALA A 165 -18.01 30.35 1.67
C ALA A 165 -18.76 30.88 0.43
N GLU A 166 -18.20 30.65 -0.76
CA GLU A 166 -18.93 30.78 -2.03
C GLU A 166 -18.99 29.40 -2.69
N GLU A 167 -20.14 28.75 -2.52
CA GLU A 167 -20.59 27.64 -3.36
C GLU A 167 -21.00 28.20 -4.73
N ALA A 168 -20.42 27.70 -5.81
CA ALA A 168 -20.95 27.88 -7.16
C ALA A 168 -21.28 26.50 -7.76
N LYS A 169 -22.54 26.09 -7.55
CA LYS A 169 -23.25 25.07 -8.32
C LYS A 169 -24.00 25.81 -9.43
N VAL A 170 -23.69 25.53 -10.70
CA VAL A 170 -24.66 25.73 -11.79
C VAL A 170 -24.65 24.50 -12.69
N GLU A 171 -25.82 23.88 -12.72
CA GLU A 171 -26.26 22.78 -13.55
C GLU A 171 -26.54 23.22 -15.00
N ASP A 172 -26.58 22.19 -15.84
CA ASP A 172 -27.51 22.01 -16.96
C ASP A 172 -27.37 22.89 -18.21
N SER A 173 -27.13 22.22 -19.33
CA SER A 173 -28.00 22.32 -20.50
C SER A 173 -27.62 21.24 -21.50
N GLY A 174 -28.53 20.28 -21.67
CA GLY A 174 -28.43 19.25 -22.67
C GLY A 174 -28.33 19.79 -24.10
N LYS A 175 -27.73 18.99 -24.98
CA LYS A 175 -28.01 19.07 -26.41
C LYS A 175 -28.02 17.68 -27.04
N GLU A 176 -29.25 17.22 -27.19
CA GLU A 176 -29.73 16.26 -28.17
C GLU A 176 -29.35 16.72 -29.60
N VAL A 177 -28.76 15.84 -30.40
CA VAL A 177 -28.87 15.91 -31.87
C VAL A 177 -28.83 14.51 -32.48
N ALA A 178 -30.03 14.08 -32.86
CA ALA A 178 -30.46 13.43 -34.09
C ALA A 178 -29.51 12.52 -34.90
N ALA A 179 -30.09 11.35 -35.19
CA ALA A 179 -29.87 10.44 -36.30
C ALA A 179 -29.47 11.07 -37.66
N ALA A 180 -28.68 10.31 -38.42
CA ALA A 180 -28.76 10.23 -39.86
C ALA A 180 -28.42 8.80 -40.31
N GLU A 181 -29.43 8.13 -40.88
CA GLU A 181 -29.29 7.02 -41.83
C GLU A 181 -28.66 7.50 -43.14
N ASP A 182 -28.28 6.52 -43.97
CA ASP A 182 -28.13 6.57 -45.44
C ASP A 182 -26.71 6.86 -45.98
N GLN A 183 -25.96 5.78 -46.24
CA GLN A 183 -25.51 5.38 -47.60
C GLN A 183 -24.89 3.98 -47.62
#